data_AF-A0A2V6QCZ6-F1
#
_entry.id   AF-A0A2V6QCZ6-F1
#
_cell.length_a   1.000
_cell.length_b   1.000
_cell.length_c   1.000
_cell.angle_alpha   90.00
_cell.angle_beta   90.00
_cell.angle_gamma   90.00
#
_symmetry.space_group_name_H-M   'P 1'
#
loop_
_entity.id
_entity.type
_entity.pdbx_description
1 polymer ?
#
loop_
_entity_poly.entity_id
_entity_poly.type
_entity_poly.pdbx_seq_one_letter_code
_entity_poly.pdbx_strand_id
1 'polypeptide(L)'
;MSILAGPAGRRLMDLLLAPADPRYPRLLASLSPAPMLYVQGSVEADDALSVAIVGSRHATAYGLDVAGRLASDLAARGVTIVSGLARGIDTAAHRGALDAGGRTIAVLGSGIDVIYPPENRDLALEVARSGAVVSQFPPGTAPHPFHFPVRNQTIAALALGVIVVEAAERSGALITARHAADLGREVCAVPGRITSETSRGCHRLIQDGAKLVEDWTDVVSELPQEWRRLVRGAAVVMSGAIRPEPPSDDGRVLALLGPDEPQHIEALIERSGLPVARVSTSLLALELEGWARQYAGQRWVAAEPATARRAQRHDGERRAE
;
A
#
# COMPACT_ATOMS: atom_id res chain seq x y z
N MET A 1 31.28 -3.60 -27.97
CA MET A 1 32.21 -4.64 -27.43
C MET A 1 32.25 -4.49 -25.91
N SER A 2 32.16 -5.59 -25.18
CA SER A 2 32.57 -5.77 -23.76
C SER A 2 32.18 -4.72 -22.70
N ILE A 3 30.95 -4.79 -22.20
CA ILE A 3 30.55 -4.53 -20.79
C ILE A 3 29.37 -5.51 -20.54
N LEU A 4 29.37 -6.47 -19.62
CA LEU A 4 30.35 -6.96 -18.63
C LEU A 4 30.32 -8.51 -18.60
N ALA A 5 31.35 -9.16 -18.04
CA ALA A 5 31.30 -10.54 -17.55
C ALA A 5 31.85 -10.57 -16.12
N GLY A 6 30.98 -10.79 -15.13
CA GLY A 6 31.34 -10.97 -13.71
C GLY A 6 31.55 -12.45 -13.34
N PRO A 7 32.17 -12.76 -12.19
CA PRO A 7 32.70 -14.10 -11.88
C PRO A 7 31.64 -15.10 -11.38
N ALA A 8 30.64 -15.36 -12.22
CA ALA A 8 29.89 -16.61 -12.31
C ALA A 8 29.02 -16.51 -13.57
N GLY A 9 29.29 -17.32 -14.58
CA GLY A 9 28.57 -17.29 -15.85
C GLY A 9 27.14 -17.83 -15.74
N ARG A 10 26.26 -17.11 -15.04
CA ARG A 10 24.81 -17.27 -15.21
C ARG A 10 24.48 -17.00 -16.67
N ARG A 11 23.92 -18.00 -17.35
CA ARG A 11 23.58 -17.89 -18.77
C ARG A 11 22.40 -16.94 -18.88
N LEU A 12 22.19 -16.35 -20.06
CA LEU A 12 20.98 -15.57 -20.36
C LEU A 12 19.68 -16.34 -20.04
N MET A 13 19.74 -17.68 -20.03
CA MET A 13 18.63 -18.57 -19.69
C MET A 13 18.30 -18.61 -18.19
N ASP A 14 19.26 -18.33 -17.29
CA ASP A 14 19.00 -18.26 -15.84
C ASP A 14 18.23 -16.99 -15.45
N LEU A 15 18.20 -16.01 -16.36
CA LEU A 15 17.59 -14.69 -16.25
C LEU A 15 16.22 -14.61 -16.94
N LEU A 16 15.71 -15.69 -17.53
CA LEU A 16 14.46 -15.69 -18.30
C LEU A 16 13.45 -16.67 -17.69
N LEU A 17 12.39 -16.15 -17.08
CA LEU A 17 11.31 -16.93 -16.50
C LEU A 17 10.19 -17.13 -17.53
N ALA A 18 9.84 -18.38 -17.78
CA ALA A 18 8.61 -18.75 -18.46
C ALA A 18 7.44 -18.81 -17.46
N PRO A 19 6.16 -18.67 -17.88
CA PRO A 19 5.00 -18.84 -17.01
C PRO A 19 4.91 -20.20 -16.28
N ALA A 20 5.65 -21.21 -16.76
CA ALA A 20 5.76 -22.53 -16.12
C ALA A 20 6.95 -22.67 -15.14
N ASP A 21 7.80 -21.65 -14.99
CA ASP A 21 8.90 -21.65 -14.01
C ASP A 21 8.35 -21.47 -12.59
N PRO A 22 8.75 -22.29 -11.59
CA PRO A 22 8.28 -22.14 -10.21
C PRO A 22 8.54 -20.77 -9.57
N ARG A 23 9.50 -19.99 -10.10
CA ARG A 23 9.85 -18.63 -9.66
C ARG A 23 9.02 -17.54 -10.36
N TYR A 24 8.20 -17.90 -11.34
CA TYR A 24 7.40 -16.92 -12.09
C TYR A 24 6.38 -16.24 -11.16
N PRO A 25 6.25 -14.89 -11.17
CA PRO A 25 5.31 -14.20 -10.31
C PRO A 25 3.87 -14.68 -10.52
N ARG A 26 3.27 -15.29 -9.49
CA ARG A 26 1.92 -15.90 -9.59
C ARG A 26 0.84 -14.90 -10.00
N LEU A 27 0.94 -13.64 -9.54
CA LEU A 27 0.01 -12.59 -9.92
C LEU A 27 0.13 -12.24 -11.41
N LEU A 28 1.35 -12.21 -11.96
CA LEU A 28 1.58 -11.89 -13.38
C LEU A 28 0.99 -12.94 -14.33
N ALA A 29 0.81 -14.18 -13.86
CA ALA A 29 0.16 -15.25 -14.61
C ALA A 29 -1.36 -15.01 -14.83
N SER A 30 -1.95 -13.96 -14.24
CA SER A 30 -3.31 -13.51 -14.59
C SER A 30 -3.40 -12.79 -15.94
N LEU A 31 -2.27 -12.44 -16.58
CA LEU A 31 -2.27 -11.93 -17.94
C LEU A 31 -2.52 -13.04 -18.96
N SER A 32 -3.28 -12.72 -20.01
CA SER A 32 -3.57 -13.64 -21.12
C SER A 32 -3.21 -12.97 -22.46
N PRO A 33 -2.15 -13.43 -23.16
CA PRO A 33 -1.17 -14.43 -22.72
C PRO A 33 -0.23 -13.90 -21.62
N ALA A 34 0.23 -14.79 -20.73
CA ALA A 34 1.24 -14.45 -19.74
C ALA A 34 2.61 -14.25 -20.43
N PRO A 35 3.32 -13.13 -20.20
CA PRO A 35 4.56 -12.82 -20.91
C PRO A 35 5.74 -13.68 -20.40
N MET A 36 6.75 -13.86 -21.25
CA MET A 36 8.08 -14.25 -20.79
C MET A 36 8.70 -13.08 -20.00
N LEU A 37 9.44 -13.36 -18.93
CA LEU A 37 9.99 -12.31 -18.06
C LEU A 37 11.53 -12.43 -17.93
N TYR A 38 12.25 -11.45 -18.47
CA TYR A 38 13.67 -11.23 -18.18
C TYR A 38 13.82 -10.59 -16.79
N VAL A 39 14.77 -11.06 -16.00
CA VAL A 39 14.97 -10.70 -14.58
C VAL A 39 16.45 -10.43 -14.30
N GLN A 40 16.74 -9.31 -13.64
CA GLN A 40 18.03 -9.01 -13.02
C GLN A 40 17.81 -8.79 -11.51
N GLY A 41 18.47 -9.59 -10.68
CA GLY A 41 18.19 -9.68 -9.23
C GLY A 41 17.50 -11.00 -8.88
N SER A 42 16.55 -10.98 -7.94
CA SER A 42 15.72 -12.14 -7.55
C SER A 42 14.24 -11.77 -7.42
N VAL A 43 13.39 -12.59 -8.04
CA VAL A 43 11.96 -12.69 -7.70
C VAL A 43 11.81 -13.81 -6.67
N GLU A 44 11.13 -13.53 -5.57
CA GLU A 44 10.92 -14.45 -4.45
C GLU A 44 9.42 -14.69 -4.22
N ALA A 45 9.08 -15.73 -3.46
CA ALA A 45 7.67 -16.07 -3.18
C ALA A 45 6.95 -14.95 -2.40
N ASP A 46 7.69 -14.25 -1.53
CA ASP A 46 7.17 -13.15 -0.71
C ASP A 46 6.81 -11.92 -1.55
N ASP A 47 7.35 -11.78 -2.78
CA ASP A 47 6.99 -10.70 -3.70
C ASP A 47 5.54 -10.80 -4.23
N ALA A 48 4.81 -11.87 -3.88
CA ALA A 48 3.36 -11.96 -4.04
C ALA A 48 2.59 -11.05 -3.06
N LEU A 49 3.17 -10.67 -1.92
CA LEU A 49 2.69 -9.58 -1.07
C LEU A 49 3.28 -8.26 -1.60
N SER A 50 2.66 -7.71 -2.65
CA SER A 50 3.17 -6.51 -3.31
C SER A 50 2.09 -5.52 -3.71
N VAL A 51 2.47 -4.25 -3.74
CA VAL A 51 1.62 -3.14 -4.20
C VAL A 51 2.41 -2.26 -5.16
N ALA A 52 1.73 -1.76 -6.18
CA ALA A 52 2.35 -0.85 -7.13
C ALA A 52 2.17 0.60 -6.69
N ILE A 53 3.21 1.42 -6.77
CA ILE A 53 3.14 2.87 -6.54
C ILE A 53 3.55 3.58 -7.84
N VAL A 54 2.63 4.36 -8.41
CA VAL A 54 2.82 5.01 -9.73
C VAL A 54 2.31 6.44 -9.74
N GLY A 55 2.79 7.25 -10.68
CA GLY A 55 2.26 8.60 -10.85
C GLY A 55 3.00 9.49 -11.84
N SER A 56 3.00 10.78 -11.55
CA SER A 56 3.55 11.82 -12.44
C SER A 56 5.06 11.70 -12.60
N ARG A 57 5.52 11.85 -13.85
CA ARG A 57 6.95 12.04 -14.18
C ARG A 57 7.47 13.42 -13.80
N HIS A 58 6.57 14.39 -13.67
CA HIS A 58 6.79 15.74 -13.16
C HIS A 58 5.99 15.88 -11.87
N ALA A 59 6.41 15.15 -10.84
CA ALA A 59 5.77 15.15 -9.54
C ALA A 59 6.10 16.44 -8.77
N THR A 60 5.17 16.88 -7.92
CA THR A 60 5.41 17.95 -6.96
C THR A 60 6.27 17.44 -5.80
N ALA A 61 6.87 18.35 -5.02
CA ALA A 61 7.59 17.97 -3.80
C ALA A 61 6.69 17.18 -2.82
N TYR A 62 5.40 17.50 -2.77
CA TYR A 62 4.40 16.75 -2.01
C TYR A 62 4.20 15.33 -2.56
N GLY A 63 4.04 15.19 -3.88
CA GLY A 63 3.91 13.87 -4.51
C GLY A 63 5.14 12.97 -4.29
N LEU A 64 6.35 13.55 -4.36
CA LEU A 64 7.59 12.83 -4.07
C LEU A 64 7.69 12.38 -2.61
N ASP A 65 7.38 13.27 -1.65
CA ASP A 65 7.36 12.95 -0.21
C ASP A 65 6.36 11.84 0.11
N VAL A 66 5.11 11.95 -0.35
CA VAL A 66 4.08 10.95 -0.09
C VAL A 66 4.40 9.61 -0.74
N ALA A 67 4.92 9.59 -1.97
CA ALA A 67 5.34 8.36 -2.63
C ALA A 67 6.48 7.65 -1.88
N GLY A 68 7.49 8.41 -1.44
CA GLY A 68 8.60 7.90 -0.64
C GLY A 68 8.12 7.37 0.72
N ARG A 69 7.28 8.14 1.43
CA ARG A 69 6.73 7.74 2.74
C ARG A 69 5.88 6.49 2.66
N LEU A 70 4.91 6.43 1.74
CA LEU A 70 4.07 5.24 1.54
C LEU A 70 4.92 4.02 1.21
N ALA A 71 5.86 4.14 0.27
CA ALA A 71 6.75 3.04 -0.10
C ALA A 71 7.61 2.57 1.08
N SER A 72 8.18 3.50 1.84
CA SER A 72 8.98 3.21 3.04
C SER A 72 8.18 2.48 4.11
N ASP A 73 6.97 2.98 4.43
CA ASP A 73 6.10 2.37 5.42
C ASP A 73 5.68 0.94 5.01
N LEU A 74 5.26 0.75 3.76
CA LEU A 74 4.81 -0.54 3.24
C LEU A 74 5.99 -1.54 3.16
N ALA A 75 7.15 -1.10 2.69
CA ALA A 75 8.35 -1.93 2.56
C ALA A 75 8.93 -2.37 3.91
N ALA A 76 9.00 -1.48 4.91
CA ALA A 76 9.39 -1.85 6.27
C ALA A 76 8.51 -2.98 6.84
N ARG A 77 7.23 -2.97 6.46
CA ARG A 77 6.22 -3.95 6.89
C ARG A 77 6.20 -5.23 6.06
N GLY A 78 7.12 -5.37 5.10
CA GLY A 78 7.30 -6.58 4.30
C GLY A 78 6.50 -6.62 3.00
N VAL A 79 5.91 -5.50 2.56
CA VAL A 79 5.22 -5.41 1.26
C VAL A 79 6.22 -4.99 0.18
N THR A 80 6.39 -5.81 -0.85
CA THR A 80 7.26 -5.47 -2.00
C THR A 80 6.66 -4.34 -2.82
N ILE A 81 7.44 -3.29 -3.09
CA ILE A 81 6.99 -2.13 -3.87
C ILE A 81 7.28 -2.34 -5.35
N VAL A 82 6.24 -2.40 -6.19
CA VAL A 82 6.38 -2.48 -7.65
C VAL A 82 6.28 -1.08 -8.26
N SER A 83 7.17 -0.72 -9.19
CA SER A 83 7.01 0.50 -9.98
C SER A 83 7.75 0.44 -11.32
N GLY A 84 7.66 1.51 -12.11
CA GLY A 84 8.15 1.57 -13.48
C GLY A 84 9.51 2.22 -13.68
N LEU A 85 10.28 2.50 -12.62
CA LEU A 85 11.56 3.20 -12.69
C LEU A 85 11.52 4.54 -13.46
N ALA A 86 10.36 5.14 -13.68
CA ALA A 86 10.26 6.44 -14.35
C ALA A 86 10.76 7.57 -13.43
N ARG A 87 10.98 8.77 -13.99
CA ARG A 87 11.17 9.99 -13.18
C ARG A 87 9.96 10.21 -12.28
N GLY A 88 10.14 11.00 -11.21
CA GLY A 88 9.04 11.42 -10.36
C GLY A 88 8.61 10.34 -9.36
N ILE A 89 7.32 10.02 -9.34
CA ILE A 89 6.72 9.11 -8.35
C ILE A 89 7.39 7.74 -8.33
N ASP A 90 7.61 7.12 -9.49
CA ASP A 90 8.25 5.79 -9.57
C ASP A 90 9.66 5.78 -8.92
N THR A 91 10.48 6.80 -9.19
CA THR A 91 11.80 7.00 -8.54
C THR A 91 11.67 7.14 -7.02
N ALA A 92 10.71 7.94 -6.54
CA ALA A 92 10.50 8.17 -5.12
C ALA A 92 10.03 6.89 -4.39
N ALA A 93 9.16 6.10 -5.03
CA ALA A 93 8.68 4.83 -4.50
C ALA A 93 9.82 3.80 -4.35
N HIS A 94 10.66 3.63 -5.40
CA HIS A 94 11.82 2.74 -5.30
C HIS A 94 12.79 3.17 -4.20
N ARG A 95 13.08 4.48 -4.08
CA ARG A 95 13.95 5.01 -3.03
C ARG A 95 13.38 4.78 -1.63
N GLY A 96 12.12 5.15 -1.38
CA GLY A 96 11.49 4.94 -0.08
C GLY A 96 11.50 3.47 0.36
N ALA A 97 11.30 2.53 -0.57
CA ALA A 97 11.40 1.11 -0.29
C ALA A 97 12.82 0.66 0.09
N LEU A 98 13.84 1.16 -0.62
CA LEU A 98 15.27 0.89 -0.35
C LEU A 98 15.75 1.54 0.96
N ASP A 99 15.33 2.77 1.23
CA ASP A 99 15.65 3.51 2.47
C ASP A 99 15.11 2.80 3.72
N ALA A 100 13.98 2.08 3.59
CA ALA A 100 13.42 1.21 4.62
C ALA A 100 14.13 -0.16 4.75
N GLY A 101 15.15 -0.45 3.93
CA GLY A 101 15.78 -1.76 3.83
C GLY A 101 14.85 -2.86 3.27
N GLY A 102 13.79 -2.48 2.56
CA GLY A 102 12.78 -3.39 2.04
C GLY A 102 12.95 -3.72 0.56
N ARG A 103 12.07 -4.61 0.07
CA ARG A 103 12.10 -5.14 -1.29
C ARG A 103 11.37 -4.26 -2.28
N THR A 104 11.85 -4.20 -3.52
CA THR A 104 11.18 -3.48 -4.60
C THR A 104 11.47 -4.10 -5.97
N ILE A 105 10.50 -4.00 -6.89
CA ILE A 105 10.59 -4.53 -8.26
C ILE A 105 10.37 -3.41 -9.28
N ALA A 106 11.35 -3.19 -10.16
CA ALA A 106 11.29 -2.21 -11.25
C ALA A 106 10.92 -2.87 -12.58
N VAL A 107 9.87 -2.39 -13.25
CA VAL A 107 9.41 -2.93 -14.54
C VAL A 107 9.79 -2.01 -15.70
N LEU A 108 10.59 -2.50 -16.65
CA LEU A 108 11.12 -1.72 -17.78
C LEU A 108 10.20 -1.70 -19.01
N GLY A 109 10.19 -0.57 -19.72
CA GLY A 109 9.56 -0.40 -21.04
C GLY A 109 10.54 -0.64 -22.20
N SER A 110 11.57 -1.43 -21.95
CA SER A 110 12.77 -1.62 -22.77
C SER A 110 13.42 -2.95 -22.39
N GLY A 111 14.43 -3.39 -23.15
CA GLY A 111 15.21 -4.59 -22.83
C GLY A 111 15.85 -4.50 -21.45
N ILE A 112 16.09 -5.65 -20.81
CA ILE A 112 16.65 -5.73 -19.44
C ILE A 112 18.01 -5.03 -19.29
N ASP A 113 18.76 -4.92 -20.39
CA ASP A 113 20.05 -4.26 -20.56
C ASP A 113 19.97 -2.78 -20.97
N VAL A 114 18.76 -2.25 -21.20
CA VAL A 114 18.51 -0.88 -21.68
C VAL A 114 17.74 -0.08 -20.64
N ILE A 115 18.44 0.40 -19.61
CA ILE A 115 17.83 1.23 -18.56
C ILE A 115 17.41 2.61 -19.10
N TYR A 116 16.14 2.94 -18.91
CA TYR A 116 15.54 4.23 -19.22
C TYR A 116 14.60 4.68 -18.08
N PRO A 117 14.71 5.92 -17.58
CA PRO A 117 15.60 6.99 -18.02
C PRO A 117 17.07 6.74 -17.59
N PRO A 118 18.08 7.22 -18.34
CA PRO A 118 19.49 6.93 -18.06
C PRO A 118 19.99 7.34 -16.67
N GLU A 119 19.44 8.41 -16.10
CA GLU A 119 19.75 8.90 -14.75
C GLU A 119 19.28 7.95 -13.62
N ASN A 120 18.38 7.00 -13.88
CA ASN A 120 17.96 5.98 -12.92
C ASN A 120 18.79 4.68 -13.02
N ARG A 121 19.96 4.70 -13.67
CA ARG A 121 20.86 3.53 -13.77
C ARG A 121 21.35 3.02 -12.43
N ASP A 122 21.82 3.90 -11.55
CA ASP A 122 22.34 3.49 -10.25
C ASP A 122 21.19 2.94 -9.38
N LEU A 123 20.03 3.62 -9.39
CA LEU A 123 18.81 3.14 -8.75
C LEU A 123 18.39 1.74 -9.26
N ALA A 124 18.51 1.45 -10.55
CA ALA A 124 18.21 0.12 -11.09
C ALA A 124 19.16 -0.95 -10.54
N LEU A 125 20.43 -0.62 -10.31
CA LEU A 125 21.40 -1.52 -9.69
C LEU A 125 21.11 -1.74 -8.20
N GLU A 126 20.62 -0.72 -7.49
CA GLU A 126 20.18 -0.83 -6.10
C GLU A 126 18.89 -1.68 -5.98
N VAL A 127 17.90 -1.43 -6.84
CA VAL A 127 16.67 -2.25 -6.96
C VAL A 127 17.04 -3.72 -7.24
N ALA A 128 17.95 -4.00 -8.17
CA ALA A 128 18.40 -5.36 -8.48
C ALA A 128 19.19 -6.06 -7.36
N ARG A 129 19.61 -5.34 -6.30
CA ARG A 129 20.23 -5.91 -5.10
C ARG A 129 19.23 -6.22 -3.99
N SER A 130 18.15 -5.44 -3.88
CA SER A 130 17.10 -5.63 -2.85
C SER A 130 15.91 -6.48 -3.34
N GLY A 131 15.71 -6.55 -4.66
CA GLY A 131 14.64 -7.31 -5.30
C GLY A 131 14.99 -7.59 -6.75
N ALA A 132 14.22 -7.05 -7.70
CA ALA A 132 14.45 -7.30 -9.12
C ALA A 132 14.19 -6.10 -10.03
N VAL A 133 14.99 -5.98 -11.09
CA VAL A 133 14.60 -5.28 -12.32
C VAL A 133 14.07 -6.33 -13.28
N VAL A 134 12.92 -6.09 -13.91
CA VAL A 134 12.25 -7.04 -14.79
C VAL A 134 11.78 -6.40 -16.11
N SER A 135 11.73 -7.19 -17.16
CA SER A 135 11.23 -6.77 -18.47
C SER A 135 10.61 -7.94 -19.24
N GLN A 136 9.53 -7.67 -19.99
CA GLN A 136 9.00 -8.62 -20.97
C GLN A 136 9.58 -8.42 -22.38
N PHE A 137 10.47 -7.43 -22.56
CA PHE A 137 11.07 -7.10 -23.85
C PHE A 137 12.45 -7.77 -24.00
N PRO A 138 12.78 -8.35 -25.16
CA PRO A 138 14.09 -8.95 -25.40
C PRO A 138 15.26 -7.97 -25.15
N PRO A 139 16.44 -8.48 -24.77
CA PRO A 139 17.66 -7.67 -24.67
C PRO A 139 17.93 -6.85 -25.95
N GLY A 140 18.44 -5.64 -25.78
CA GLY A 140 18.65 -4.65 -26.83
C GLY A 140 17.40 -3.85 -27.23
N THR A 141 16.20 -4.16 -26.71
CA THR A 141 14.97 -3.44 -27.07
C THR A 141 14.98 -1.99 -26.56
N ALA A 142 14.82 -1.03 -27.46
CA ALA A 142 14.80 0.40 -27.14
C ALA A 142 13.50 0.84 -26.41
N PRO A 143 13.54 1.92 -25.61
CA PRO A 143 12.39 2.44 -24.84
C PRO A 143 11.39 3.21 -25.73
N HIS A 144 10.69 2.51 -26.61
CA HIS A 144 9.70 3.13 -27.51
C HIS A 144 8.41 3.55 -26.77
N PRO A 145 7.73 4.64 -27.19
CA PRO A 145 6.51 5.13 -26.54
C PRO A 145 5.40 4.08 -26.36
N PHE A 146 5.24 3.16 -27.31
CA PHE A 146 4.23 2.10 -27.27
C PHE A 146 4.57 0.93 -26.33
N HIS A 147 5.81 0.83 -25.82
CA HIS A 147 6.16 -0.15 -24.80
C HIS A 147 5.68 0.24 -23.40
N PHE A 148 5.55 1.53 -23.10
CA PHE A 148 5.17 1.97 -21.74
C PHE A 148 3.74 1.57 -21.32
N PRO A 149 2.70 1.61 -22.18
CA PRO A 149 1.39 1.07 -21.85
C PRO A 149 1.43 -0.44 -21.56
N VAL A 150 2.12 -1.21 -22.41
CA VAL A 150 2.29 -2.67 -22.23
C VAL A 150 3.00 -2.98 -20.91
N ARG A 151 4.09 -2.26 -20.61
CA ARG A 151 4.80 -2.31 -19.33
C ARG A 151 3.87 -2.02 -18.15
N ASN A 152 3.01 -0.99 -18.27
CA ASN A 152 2.09 -0.61 -17.20
C ASN A 152 1.09 -1.74 -16.88
N GLN A 153 0.70 -2.56 -17.87
CA GLN A 153 -0.07 -3.77 -17.62
C GLN A 153 0.71 -4.78 -16.76
N THR A 154 2.01 -4.97 -17.03
CA THR A 154 2.90 -5.80 -16.21
C THR A 154 3.00 -5.29 -14.77
N ILE A 155 3.10 -3.96 -14.56
CA ILE A 155 3.11 -3.35 -13.20
C ILE A 155 1.82 -3.70 -12.45
N ALA A 156 0.66 -3.49 -13.07
CA ALA A 156 -0.63 -3.77 -12.44
C ALA A 156 -0.81 -5.26 -12.14
N ALA A 157 -0.36 -6.14 -13.04
CA ALA A 157 -0.46 -7.59 -12.87
C ALA A 157 0.53 -8.18 -11.85
N LEU A 158 1.64 -7.50 -11.57
CA LEU A 158 2.59 -7.94 -10.54
C LEU A 158 2.11 -7.66 -9.12
N ALA A 159 1.12 -6.77 -8.92
CA ALA A 159 0.70 -6.26 -7.63
C ALA A 159 -0.73 -6.70 -7.23
N LEU A 160 -1.00 -6.68 -5.91
CA LEU A 160 -2.34 -6.89 -5.36
C LEU A 160 -3.25 -5.66 -5.51
N GLY A 161 -2.66 -4.47 -5.59
CA GLY A 161 -3.34 -3.20 -5.81
C GLY A 161 -2.39 -2.12 -6.33
N VAL A 162 -2.94 -1.04 -6.90
CA VAL A 162 -2.18 0.08 -7.49
C VAL A 162 -2.52 1.38 -6.78
N ILE A 163 -1.51 2.06 -6.25
CA ILE A 163 -1.60 3.37 -5.61
C ILE A 163 -1.15 4.45 -6.61
N VAL A 164 -2.04 5.37 -6.94
CA VAL A 164 -1.74 6.54 -7.78
C VAL A 164 -1.51 7.76 -6.89
N VAL A 165 -0.27 8.25 -6.82
CA VAL A 165 0.09 9.34 -5.88
C VAL A 165 -0.15 10.73 -6.48
N GLU A 166 0.22 10.92 -7.74
CA GLU A 166 -0.12 12.12 -8.51
C GLU A 166 -0.36 11.75 -9.98
N ALA A 167 -1.42 12.31 -10.56
CA ALA A 167 -1.76 12.15 -11.96
C ALA A 167 -2.59 13.35 -12.45
N ALA A 168 -2.16 13.98 -13.54
CA ALA A 168 -3.05 14.79 -14.38
C ALA A 168 -4.00 13.89 -15.18
N GLU A 169 -5.10 14.43 -15.71
CA GLU A 169 -6.15 13.65 -16.41
C GLU A 169 -5.66 12.81 -17.60
N ARG A 170 -4.53 13.20 -18.21
CA ARG A 170 -3.88 12.48 -19.33
C ARG A 170 -2.59 11.76 -18.91
N SER A 171 -2.40 11.49 -17.62
CA SER A 171 -1.21 10.80 -17.10
C SER A 171 -1.20 9.31 -17.48
N GLY A 172 -0.03 8.80 -17.88
CA GLY A 172 0.19 7.37 -18.12
C GLY A 172 -0.03 6.48 -16.89
N ALA A 173 0.02 7.04 -15.67
CA ALA A 173 -0.33 6.31 -14.44
C ALA A 173 -1.80 5.87 -14.41
N LEU A 174 -2.70 6.62 -15.06
CA LEU A 174 -4.12 6.27 -15.22
C LEU A 174 -4.35 5.14 -16.23
N ILE A 175 -3.30 4.69 -16.93
CA ILE A 175 -3.34 3.45 -17.73
C ILE A 175 -3.09 2.26 -16.80
N THR A 176 -2.09 2.36 -15.90
CA THR A 176 -1.82 1.34 -14.86
C THR A 176 -3.05 1.12 -13.96
N ALA A 177 -3.70 2.20 -13.51
CA ALA A 177 -4.92 2.11 -12.70
C ALA A 177 -6.08 1.41 -13.42
N ARG A 178 -6.24 1.62 -14.74
CA ARG A 178 -7.22 0.88 -15.56
C ARG A 178 -6.90 -0.60 -15.62
N HIS A 179 -5.66 -0.96 -15.94
CA HIS A 179 -5.24 -2.36 -15.98
C HIS A 179 -5.37 -3.06 -14.62
N ALA A 180 -5.26 -2.34 -13.51
CA ALA A 180 -5.53 -2.87 -12.19
C ALA A 180 -7.02 -3.21 -12.02
N ALA A 181 -7.91 -2.26 -12.32
CA ALA A 181 -9.36 -2.49 -12.29
C ALA A 181 -9.80 -3.63 -13.25
N ASP A 182 -9.25 -3.67 -14.48
CA ASP A 182 -9.49 -4.72 -15.47
C ASP A 182 -9.10 -6.13 -14.95
N LEU A 183 -8.11 -6.20 -14.05
CA LEU A 183 -7.60 -7.42 -13.40
C LEU A 183 -8.24 -7.71 -12.04
N GLY A 184 -9.25 -6.94 -11.63
CA GLY A 184 -9.87 -7.05 -10.31
C GLY A 184 -8.91 -6.76 -9.15
N ARG A 185 -7.94 -5.87 -9.37
CA ARG A 185 -7.02 -5.36 -8.34
C ARG A 185 -7.53 -4.04 -7.79
N GLU A 186 -7.28 -3.80 -6.51
CA GLU A 186 -7.70 -2.55 -5.89
C GLU A 186 -7.00 -1.34 -6.53
N VAL A 187 -7.74 -0.25 -6.69
CA VAL A 187 -7.18 1.02 -7.16
C VAL A 187 -7.27 2.02 -6.02
N CYS A 188 -6.10 2.45 -5.55
CA CYS A 188 -5.96 3.47 -4.53
C CYS A 188 -5.47 4.78 -5.16
N ALA A 189 -5.86 5.92 -4.58
CA ALA A 189 -5.42 7.23 -5.03
C ALA A 189 -5.19 8.19 -3.85
N VAL A 190 -4.10 8.94 -3.91
CA VAL A 190 -3.76 9.95 -2.88
C VAL A 190 -4.53 11.25 -3.17
N PRO A 191 -5.19 11.86 -2.17
CA PRO A 191 -5.87 13.13 -2.34
C PRO A 191 -4.85 14.28 -2.44
N GLY A 192 -5.00 15.15 -3.44
CA GLY A 192 -4.20 16.37 -3.56
C GLY A 192 -5.03 17.65 -3.53
N ARG A 193 -4.37 18.81 -3.67
CA ARG A 193 -5.04 20.12 -3.70
C ARG A 193 -5.96 20.20 -4.93
N ILE A 194 -7.21 20.62 -4.75
CA ILE A 194 -8.18 20.77 -5.87
C ILE A 194 -7.76 21.78 -6.94
N THR A 195 -6.82 22.67 -6.62
CA THR A 195 -6.19 23.62 -7.55
C THR A 195 -4.99 23.05 -8.32
N SER A 196 -4.49 21.86 -7.95
CA SER A 196 -3.36 21.23 -8.64
C SER A 196 -3.81 20.41 -9.83
N GLU A 197 -3.25 20.68 -11.01
CA GLU A 197 -3.50 19.88 -12.21
C GLU A 197 -3.03 18.42 -12.02
N THR A 198 -1.90 18.21 -11.32
CA THR A 198 -1.35 16.88 -11.00
C THR A 198 -2.20 16.06 -10.02
N SER A 199 -3.28 16.62 -9.47
CA SER A 199 -4.19 15.90 -8.59
C SER A 199 -5.51 15.50 -9.27
N ARG A 200 -5.82 16.08 -10.45
CA ARG A 200 -7.13 15.88 -11.11
C ARG A 200 -7.42 14.43 -11.49
N GLY A 201 -6.42 13.68 -11.94
CA GLY A 201 -6.54 12.26 -12.22
C GLY A 201 -6.77 11.42 -10.96
N CYS A 202 -6.13 11.79 -9.84
CA CYS A 202 -6.35 11.11 -8.55
C CYS A 202 -7.76 11.41 -8.01
N HIS A 203 -8.22 12.66 -8.09
CA HIS A 203 -9.59 13.04 -7.73
C HIS A 203 -10.63 12.34 -8.61
N ARG A 204 -10.38 12.17 -9.90
CA ARG A 204 -11.23 11.41 -10.82
C ARG A 204 -11.31 9.94 -10.40
N LEU A 205 -10.18 9.28 -10.14
CA LEU A 205 -10.16 7.91 -9.64
C LEU A 205 -11.00 7.77 -8.36
N ILE A 206 -10.85 8.67 -7.39
CA ILE A 206 -11.63 8.63 -6.13
C ILE A 206 -13.13 8.81 -6.39
N GLN A 207 -13.51 9.70 -7.32
CA GLN A 207 -14.91 9.87 -7.75
C GLN A 207 -15.47 8.65 -8.48
N ASP A 208 -14.62 7.92 -9.20
CA ASP A 208 -14.96 6.72 -9.96
C ASP A 208 -14.90 5.43 -9.08
N GLY A 209 -14.65 5.56 -7.77
CA GLY A 209 -14.72 4.48 -6.78
C GLY A 209 -13.38 4.03 -6.16
N ALA A 210 -12.24 4.58 -6.59
CA ALA A 210 -10.94 4.23 -6.04
C ALA A 210 -10.80 4.64 -4.57
N LYS A 211 -10.15 3.79 -3.76
CA LYS A 211 -9.86 4.07 -2.36
C LYS A 211 -9.01 5.34 -2.19
N LEU A 212 -9.50 6.31 -1.42
CA LEU A 212 -8.69 7.43 -0.92
C LEU A 212 -7.68 6.92 0.10
N VAL A 213 -6.40 7.24 -0.10
CA VAL A 213 -5.28 6.83 0.76
C VAL A 213 -4.55 8.04 1.37
N GLU A 214 -4.47 8.09 2.70
CA GLU A 214 -3.67 9.08 3.44
C GLU A 214 -2.35 8.48 3.96
N ASP A 215 -2.37 7.18 4.30
CA ASP A 215 -1.22 6.43 4.82
C ASP A 215 -1.25 4.93 4.42
N TRP A 216 -0.24 4.16 4.85
CA TRP A 216 -0.11 2.74 4.53
C TRP A 216 -1.26 1.87 5.08
N THR A 217 -1.98 2.32 6.11
CA THR A 217 -3.08 1.57 6.74
C THR A 217 -4.30 1.53 5.83
N ASP A 218 -4.57 2.62 5.11
CA ASP A 218 -5.63 2.70 4.09
C ASP A 218 -5.34 1.82 2.88
N VAL A 219 -4.05 1.58 2.57
CA VAL A 219 -3.64 0.61 1.53
C VAL A 219 -3.88 -0.81 2.02
N VAL A 220 -3.42 -1.11 3.25
CA VAL A 220 -3.49 -2.46 3.80
C VAL A 220 -4.92 -2.90 4.09
N SER A 221 -5.84 -1.98 4.44
CA SER A 221 -7.26 -2.33 4.69
C SER A 221 -7.94 -2.98 3.49
N GLU A 222 -7.58 -2.56 2.26
CA GLU A 222 -8.19 -3.05 1.02
C GLU A 222 -7.50 -4.30 0.43
N LEU A 223 -6.32 -4.68 0.92
CA LEU A 223 -5.68 -5.93 0.48
C LEU A 223 -6.58 -7.14 0.84
N PRO A 224 -6.53 -8.25 0.07
CA PRO A 224 -7.28 -9.45 0.43
C PRO A 224 -6.87 -9.97 1.83
N GLN A 225 -7.80 -10.60 2.55
CA GLN A 225 -7.65 -10.88 3.98
C GLN A 225 -6.45 -11.79 4.29
N GLU A 226 -6.14 -12.72 3.41
CA GLU A 226 -5.00 -13.62 3.48
C GLU A 226 -3.65 -12.87 3.40
N TRP A 227 -3.58 -11.81 2.58
CA TRP A 227 -2.38 -10.97 2.43
C TRP A 227 -2.24 -9.98 3.59
N ARG A 228 -3.34 -9.40 4.07
CA ARG A 228 -3.36 -8.50 5.24
C ARG A 228 -2.65 -9.07 6.47
N ARG A 229 -2.81 -10.37 6.72
CA ARG A 229 -2.21 -11.05 7.89
C ARG A 229 -0.69 -11.21 7.80
N LEU A 230 -0.12 -11.11 6.60
CA LEU A 230 1.33 -11.23 6.35
C LEU A 230 2.06 -9.89 6.51
N VAL A 231 1.34 -8.78 6.46
CA VAL A 231 1.90 -7.43 6.66
C VAL A 231 2.30 -7.25 8.13
N ARG A 232 3.59 -7.00 8.39
CA ARG A 232 4.12 -6.81 9.75
C ARG A 232 3.46 -5.59 10.41
N GLY A 233 3.00 -5.75 11.64
CA GLY A 233 2.31 -4.70 12.40
C GLY A 233 0.84 -4.45 11.98
N ALA A 234 0.35 -5.03 10.89
CA ALA A 234 -1.06 -4.85 10.48
C ALA A 234 -2.03 -5.41 11.52
N ALA A 235 -1.68 -6.48 12.24
CA ALA A 235 -2.50 -7.00 13.34
C ALA A 235 -2.72 -5.98 14.48
N VAL A 236 -1.75 -5.09 14.75
CA VAL A 236 -1.86 -4.07 15.81
C VAL A 236 -2.75 -2.90 15.38
N VAL A 237 -2.78 -2.58 14.08
CA VAL A 237 -3.58 -1.46 13.54
C VAL A 237 -4.97 -1.89 13.10
N MET A 238 -5.10 -3.08 12.51
CA MET A 238 -6.38 -3.69 12.10
C MET A 238 -7.09 -4.38 13.27
N SER A 239 -6.40 -4.63 14.39
CA SER A 239 -7.03 -4.53 15.71
C SER A 239 -7.35 -3.06 16.00
N GLY A 240 -8.26 -2.48 15.20
CA GLY A 240 -8.99 -1.30 15.65
C GLY A 240 -9.62 -1.67 16.99
N ALA A 241 -9.22 -0.96 18.06
CA ALA A 241 -9.33 -1.44 19.44
C ALA A 241 -10.65 -2.17 19.65
N ILE A 242 -10.61 -3.48 19.91
CA ILE A 242 -11.82 -4.30 19.93
C ILE A 242 -12.75 -3.68 20.98
N ARG A 243 -13.94 -3.24 20.57
CA ARG A 243 -14.87 -2.57 21.48
C ARG A 243 -15.06 -3.46 22.70
N PRO A 244 -14.71 -3.02 23.92
CA PRO A 244 -14.90 -3.85 25.09
C PRO A 244 -16.40 -4.15 25.28
N GLU A 245 -16.73 -5.43 25.39
CA GLU A 245 -18.10 -5.90 25.60
C GLU A 245 -18.25 -6.51 27.00
N PRO A 246 -19.43 -6.40 27.65
CA PRO A 246 -19.74 -7.18 28.84
C PRO A 246 -19.56 -8.69 28.57
N PRO A 247 -19.04 -9.49 29.54
CA PRO A 247 -18.95 -9.18 30.96
C PRO A 247 -17.65 -8.52 31.42
N SER A 248 -16.76 -8.08 30.52
CA SER A 248 -15.54 -7.36 30.90
C SER A 248 -15.86 -6.06 31.67
N ASP A 249 -14.98 -5.66 32.58
CA ASP A 249 -15.16 -4.42 33.35
C ASP A 249 -15.13 -3.20 32.43
N ASP A 250 -14.21 -3.17 31.47
CA ASP A 250 -14.10 -2.11 30.47
C ASP A 250 -15.37 -2.02 29.63
N GLY A 251 -15.94 -3.16 29.21
CA GLY A 251 -17.21 -3.17 28.47
C GLY A 251 -18.43 -2.79 29.31
N ARG A 252 -18.44 -3.11 30.61
CA ARG A 252 -19.47 -2.65 31.55
C ARG A 252 -19.41 -1.15 31.79
N VAL A 253 -18.21 -0.58 31.92
CA VAL A 253 -18.02 0.87 32.07
C VAL A 253 -18.35 1.61 30.77
N LEU A 254 -17.87 1.12 29.62
CA LEU A 254 -18.14 1.71 28.31
C LEU A 254 -19.65 1.70 27.96
N ALA A 255 -20.38 0.65 28.34
CA ALA A 255 -21.83 0.57 28.12
C ALA A 255 -22.65 1.60 28.92
N LEU A 256 -22.07 2.24 29.94
CA LEU A 256 -22.72 3.28 30.76
C LEU A 256 -22.42 4.70 30.27
N LEU A 257 -21.48 4.86 29.34
CA LEU A 257 -21.08 6.13 28.76
C LEU A 257 -21.91 6.45 27.51
N GLY A 258 -22.50 7.65 27.47
CA GLY A 258 -23.11 8.21 26.26
C GLY A 258 -22.09 8.99 25.42
N PRO A 259 -22.31 9.17 24.11
CA PRO A 259 -21.43 9.97 23.25
C PRO A 259 -21.52 11.48 23.54
N ASP A 260 -22.71 11.97 23.91
CA ASP A 260 -23.00 13.41 24.00
C ASP A 260 -23.25 13.93 25.43
N GLU A 261 -23.41 13.05 26.43
CA GLU A 261 -23.74 13.41 27.81
C GLU A 261 -22.65 12.98 28.82
N PRO A 262 -21.78 13.90 29.29
CA PRO A 262 -20.68 13.59 30.20
C PRO A 262 -21.15 13.07 31.57
N GLN A 263 -20.89 11.79 31.85
CA GLN A 263 -21.23 11.12 33.11
C GLN A 263 -20.14 11.35 34.17
N HIS A 264 -20.52 11.64 35.42
CA HIS A 264 -19.56 11.72 36.54
C HIS A 264 -19.08 10.33 36.96
N ILE A 265 -17.81 10.20 37.37
CA ILE A 265 -17.22 8.92 37.78
C ILE A 265 -18.00 8.22 38.90
N GLU A 266 -18.58 8.95 39.85
CA GLU A 266 -19.41 8.38 40.93
C GLU A 266 -20.66 7.66 40.41
N ALA A 267 -21.34 8.23 39.40
CA ALA A 267 -22.50 7.58 38.79
C ALA A 267 -22.12 6.32 37.99
N LEU A 268 -20.90 6.29 37.43
CA LEU A 268 -20.35 5.10 36.78
C LEU A 268 -20.00 4.01 37.81
N ILE A 269 -19.48 4.38 38.98
CA ILE A 269 -19.21 3.45 40.10
C ILE A 269 -20.52 2.81 40.59
N GLU A 270 -21.54 3.63 40.87
CA GLU A 270 -22.85 3.15 41.32
C GLU A 270 -23.53 2.24 40.29
N ARG A 271 -23.63 2.69 39.02
CA ARG A 271 -24.34 1.96 37.96
C ARG A 271 -23.59 0.75 37.43
N SER A 272 -22.26 0.73 37.49
CA SER A 272 -21.47 -0.44 37.05
C SER A 272 -21.49 -1.56 38.09
N GLY A 273 -21.66 -1.24 39.38
CA GLY A 273 -21.50 -2.20 40.47
C GLY A 273 -20.05 -2.73 40.60
N LEU A 274 -19.06 -1.96 40.13
CA LEU A 274 -17.64 -2.29 40.22
C LEU A 274 -16.97 -1.49 41.36
N PRO A 275 -15.93 -2.03 42.02
CA PRO A 275 -15.13 -1.27 42.97
C PRO A 275 -14.49 -0.03 42.31
N VAL A 276 -14.38 1.08 43.06
CA VAL A 276 -13.82 2.37 42.60
C VAL A 276 -12.53 2.19 41.80
N ALA A 277 -11.58 1.42 42.32
CA ALA A 277 -10.29 1.17 41.66
C ALA A 277 -10.44 0.51 40.28
N ARG A 278 -11.40 -0.41 40.10
CA ARG A 278 -11.66 -1.09 38.82
C ARG A 278 -12.26 -0.11 37.81
N VAL A 279 -13.21 0.74 38.23
CA VAL A 279 -13.78 1.78 37.35
C VAL A 279 -12.71 2.79 36.93
N SER A 280 -11.86 3.26 37.84
CA SER A 280 -10.76 4.16 37.51
C SER A 280 -9.74 3.53 36.55
N THR A 281 -9.40 2.25 36.74
CA THR A 281 -8.51 1.51 35.81
C THR A 281 -9.16 1.35 34.43
N SER A 282 -10.44 0.98 34.38
CA SER A 282 -11.18 0.82 33.12
C SER A 282 -11.32 2.13 32.35
N LEU A 283 -11.62 3.25 33.02
CA LEU A 283 -11.71 4.56 32.36
C LEU A 283 -10.36 5.00 31.77
N LEU A 284 -9.25 4.73 32.47
CA LEU A 284 -7.91 5.00 31.96
C LEU A 284 -7.58 4.12 30.74
N ALA A 285 -7.90 2.82 30.79
CA ALA A 285 -7.68 1.91 29.67
C ALA A 285 -8.51 2.32 28.43
N LEU A 286 -9.81 2.59 28.64
CA LEU A 286 -10.72 3.07 27.59
C LEU A 286 -10.26 4.41 26.98
N GLU A 287 -9.66 5.31 27.75
CA GLU A 287 -9.12 6.57 27.23
C GLU A 287 -7.85 6.37 26.40
N LEU A 288 -6.93 5.51 26.86
CA LEU A 288 -5.72 5.14 26.11
C LEU A 288 -6.06 4.43 24.79
N GLU A 289 -7.14 3.64 24.76
CA GLU A 289 -7.66 2.98 23.56
C GLU A 289 -8.59 3.86 22.70
N GLY A 290 -8.92 5.07 23.16
CA GLY A 290 -9.79 6.02 22.45
C GLY A 290 -11.29 5.70 22.49
N TRP A 291 -11.72 4.77 23.34
CA TRP A 291 -13.12 4.41 23.63
C TRP A 291 -13.80 5.31 24.67
N ALA A 292 -13.04 6.08 25.44
CA ALA A 292 -13.56 7.11 26.35
C ALA A 292 -12.76 8.41 26.24
N ARG A 293 -13.29 9.50 26.79
CA ARG A 293 -12.57 10.79 26.94
C ARG A 293 -12.95 11.48 28.24
N GLN A 294 -11.95 11.96 28.99
CA GLN A 294 -12.16 12.77 30.17
C GLN A 294 -12.48 14.23 29.85
N TYR A 295 -13.37 14.81 30.65
CA TYR A 295 -13.70 16.23 30.72
C TYR A 295 -13.43 16.76 32.13
N ALA A 296 -13.35 18.09 32.25
CA ALA A 296 -13.17 18.78 33.53
C ALA A 296 -14.24 18.35 34.57
N GLY A 297 -13.82 18.22 35.83
CA GLY A 297 -14.70 17.81 36.93
C GLY A 297 -15.01 16.31 36.95
N GLN A 298 -14.03 15.45 36.61
CA GLN A 298 -14.15 13.97 36.65
C GLN A 298 -15.33 13.40 35.85
N ARG A 299 -15.65 14.04 34.72
CA ARG A 299 -16.70 13.58 33.81
C ARG A 299 -16.12 12.86 32.60
N TRP A 300 -16.87 11.92 32.06
CA TRP A 300 -16.44 11.04 30.98
C TRP A 300 -17.54 10.89 29.93
N VAL A 301 -17.15 10.82 28.66
CA VAL A 301 -18.04 10.45 27.54
C VAL A 301 -17.50 9.24 26.82
N ALA A 302 -18.37 8.53 26.11
CA ALA A 302 -17.95 7.54 25.13
C ALA A 302 -17.26 8.27 23.97
N ALA A 303 -16.13 7.72 23.53
CA ALA A 303 -15.49 8.06 22.29
C ALA A 303 -15.47 6.82 21.40
N GLU A 304 -15.15 7.02 20.13
CA GLU A 304 -14.81 5.91 19.25
C GLU A 304 -13.42 6.17 18.69
N PRO A 305 -12.49 5.21 18.78
CA PRO A 305 -11.19 5.38 18.17
C PRO A 305 -11.35 5.53 16.65
N ALA A 306 -10.48 6.34 16.04
CA ALA A 306 -10.53 6.63 14.61
C ALA A 306 -10.48 5.35 13.74
N THR A 307 -9.85 4.29 14.25
CA THR A 307 -9.80 2.95 13.65
C THR A 307 -11.14 2.20 13.72
N ALA A 308 -11.88 2.28 14.83
CA ALA A 308 -13.20 1.62 14.96
C ALA A 308 -14.27 2.28 14.06
N ARG A 309 -14.23 3.61 13.92
CA ARG A 309 -15.09 4.36 12.97
C ARG A 309 -14.88 3.96 11.51
N ARG A 310 -13.65 3.55 11.16
CA ARG A 310 -13.30 3.03 9.82
C ARG A 310 -13.82 1.59 9.64
N ALA A 311 -13.82 0.76 10.67
CA ALA A 311 -14.29 -0.63 10.60
C ALA A 311 -15.82 -0.77 10.43
N GLN A 312 -16.63 -0.04 11.22
CA GLN A 312 -18.10 -0.24 11.21
C GLN A 312 -18.78 0.13 9.87
N ARG A 313 -18.22 1.10 9.12
CA ARG A 313 -18.73 1.45 7.79
C ARG A 313 -18.65 0.28 6.82
N HIS A 314 -17.57 -0.48 6.91
CA HIS A 314 -17.26 -1.56 5.98
C HIS A 314 -18.13 -2.82 6.19
N ASP A 315 -18.72 -2.99 7.38
CA ASP A 315 -19.67 -4.07 7.67
C ASP A 315 -21.14 -3.65 7.50
N GLY A 316 -21.43 -2.34 7.49
CA GLY A 316 -22.76 -1.83 7.13
C GLY A 316 -23.09 -2.09 5.66
N GLU A 317 -22.12 -1.92 4.77
CA GLU A 317 -22.27 -2.15 3.33
C GLU A 317 -22.45 -3.65 3.00
N ARG A 318 -21.80 -4.55 3.75
CA ARG A 318 -21.95 -6.01 3.61
C ARG A 318 -23.26 -6.61 4.17
N ARG A 319 -24.14 -5.80 4.76
CA ARG A 319 -25.47 -6.23 5.25
C ARG A 319 -26.64 -5.64 4.45
N ALA A 320 -26.34 -4.99 3.32
CA ALA A 320 -27.31 -4.39 2.41
C ALA A 320 -27.49 -5.16 1.08
N GLU A 321 -26.80 -6.29 0.94
CA GLU A 321 -26.96 -7.32 -0.11
C GLU A 321 -27.54 -8.61 0.48
#